data_AF-A0A1G3J2B6-F1
#
_entry.id   AF-A0A1G3J2B6-F1
#
_cell.length_a   1.000
_cell.length_b   1.000
_cell.length_c   1.000
_cell.angle_alpha   90.00
_cell.angle_beta   90.00
_cell.angle_gamma   90.00
#
_symmetry.space_group_name_H-M   'P 1'
#
loop_
_entity.id
_entity.type
_entity.pdbx_description
1 polymer ?
#
loop_
_entity_poly.entity_id
_entity_poly.type
_entity_poly.pdbx_seq_one_letter_code
_entity_poly.pdbx_strand_id
1 'polypeptide(L)'
;MNRIFLIFFGLIFSITLHAECTMSGISIFPQSGSISKNQNFVIEGYSMSQQTVLGLNKKHSIYLKSGNKKIKLIVTELCIGQYNLTQVIVKPDELLEMGKEYTIIIDSLPKFERLHQINTLTKKYEPFKYTVKTDVDTQSPKVNGNPFELKKTFAQYGCGPSMYIVFSNPAKDQSPLLVKTSVKNLLTGHTATYYLLPNDEQIKVGHDMCSGAFDFDESELYEVSFSFMDSSGNITKWDGPGIRFSKPTIANSQKEE
;
A
#
# COMPACT_ATOMS: atom_id res chain seq x y z
N MET A 1 -37.29 -59.48 7.91
CA MET A 1 -37.10 -58.56 9.05
C MET A 1 -35.88 -57.70 8.72
N ASN A 2 -36.13 -56.62 7.97
CA ASN A 2 -35.12 -55.75 7.37
C ASN A 2 -34.80 -54.61 8.34
N ARG A 3 -33.52 -54.40 8.67
CA ARG A 3 -32.91 -53.12 9.10
C ARG A 3 -31.43 -53.32 9.46
N ILE A 4 -30.66 -53.87 8.53
CA ILE A 4 -29.19 -53.83 8.56
C ILE A 4 -28.77 -53.08 7.29
N PHE A 5 -28.98 -51.77 7.25
CA PHE A 5 -28.45 -50.90 6.19
C PHE A 5 -28.70 -49.43 6.57
N LEU A 6 -28.01 -48.91 7.59
CA LEU A 6 -28.06 -47.46 7.92
C LEU A 6 -26.89 -47.02 8.82
N ILE A 7 -25.71 -47.61 8.64
CA ILE A 7 -24.46 -47.13 9.26
C ILE A 7 -23.37 -47.13 8.18
N PHE A 8 -23.54 -46.32 7.14
CA PHE A 8 -22.48 -46.10 6.14
C PHE A 8 -22.61 -44.74 5.43
N PHE A 9 -23.12 -43.72 6.13
CA PHE A 9 -23.30 -42.38 5.56
C PHE A 9 -22.88 -41.28 6.55
N GLY A 10 -21.69 -41.41 7.12
CA GLY A 10 -21.14 -40.49 8.11
C GLY A 10 -19.66 -40.17 7.93
N LEU A 11 -19.10 -40.41 6.74
CA LEU A 11 -17.81 -39.86 6.32
C LEU A 11 -18.11 -38.61 5.47
N ILE A 12 -18.56 -37.56 6.15
CA ILE A 12 -18.56 -36.22 5.57
C ILE A 12 -17.09 -35.87 5.43
N PHE A 13 -16.60 -35.94 4.20
CA PHE A 13 -15.34 -35.33 3.79
C PHE A 13 -15.37 -33.88 4.27
N SER A 14 -14.63 -33.59 5.35
CA SER A 14 -14.18 -32.24 5.65
C SER A 14 -13.18 -31.88 4.56
N ILE A 15 -13.69 -31.51 3.39
CA ILE A 15 -12.91 -30.76 2.40
C ILE A 15 -12.56 -29.46 3.13
N THR A 16 -11.35 -29.42 3.66
CA THR A 16 -10.71 -28.17 4.07
C THR A 16 -10.59 -27.35 2.79
N LEU A 17 -11.61 -26.54 2.53
CA LEU A 17 -11.53 -25.44 1.59
C LEU A 17 -10.50 -24.46 2.18
N HIS A 18 -9.23 -24.76 1.98
CA HIS A 18 -8.19 -23.77 2.05
C HIS A 18 -8.49 -22.80 0.91
N ALA A 19 -9.13 -21.67 1.23
CA ALA A 19 -9.06 -20.54 0.34
C ALA A 19 -7.57 -20.24 0.17
N GLU A 20 -7.00 -20.63 -0.96
CA GLU A 20 -5.64 -20.27 -1.35
C GLU A 20 -5.64 -18.74 -1.50
N CYS A 21 -5.38 -18.02 -0.42
CA CYS A 21 -5.01 -16.61 -0.45
C CYS A 21 -3.60 -16.48 -1.03
N THR A 22 -3.35 -17.06 -2.20
CA THR A 22 -2.06 -17.02 -2.93
C THR A 22 -2.12 -16.00 -4.06
N MET A 23 -2.70 -14.82 -3.80
CA MET A 23 -2.63 -13.71 -4.74
C MET A 23 -1.39 -12.87 -4.43
N SER A 24 -0.20 -13.29 -4.85
CA SER A 24 0.93 -12.37 -4.92
C SER A 24 0.63 -11.24 -5.91
N GLY A 25 1.12 -10.02 -5.65
CA GLY A 25 0.94 -8.92 -6.59
C GLY A 25 1.90 -7.77 -6.35
N ILE A 26 2.27 -7.11 -7.45
CA ILE A 26 2.98 -5.84 -7.42
C ILE A 26 2.01 -4.74 -7.85
N SER A 27 1.89 -3.70 -7.03
CA SER A 27 1.11 -2.51 -7.32
C SER A 27 2.02 -1.30 -7.49
N ILE A 28 1.49 -0.26 -8.15
CA ILE A 28 2.19 1.00 -8.34
C ILE A 28 1.28 2.18 -8.05
N PHE A 29 1.86 3.19 -7.42
CA PHE A 29 1.29 4.52 -7.30
C PHE A 29 2.23 5.57 -7.94
N PRO A 30 1.68 6.57 -8.65
CA PRO A 30 0.31 6.58 -9.19
C PRO A 30 0.14 5.48 -10.24
N GLN A 31 -1.11 5.03 -10.48
CA GLN A 31 -1.37 3.96 -11.47
C GLN A 31 -0.95 4.40 -12.88
N SER A 32 -1.67 5.31 -13.51
CA SER A 32 -1.32 5.90 -14.81
C SER A 32 -1.85 7.33 -14.89
N GLY A 33 -1.38 8.13 -15.84
CA GLY A 33 -1.97 9.44 -16.11
C GLY A 33 -0.96 10.56 -16.34
N SER A 34 -1.32 11.77 -15.89
CA SER A 34 -0.48 12.95 -16.06
C SER A 34 0.42 13.14 -14.84
N ILE A 35 1.70 13.42 -15.07
CA ILE A 35 2.72 13.53 -14.01
C ILE A 35 3.61 14.77 -14.20
N SER A 36 4.36 15.12 -13.15
CA SER A 36 5.39 16.17 -13.14
C SER A 36 6.74 15.65 -13.66
N LYS A 37 7.68 16.58 -13.92
CA LYS A 37 9.04 16.22 -14.36
C LYS A 37 9.88 15.50 -13.29
N ASN A 38 9.51 15.63 -12.01
CA ASN A 38 10.18 15.05 -10.86
C ASN A 38 9.30 14.04 -10.11
N GLN A 39 8.35 13.41 -10.81
CA GLN A 39 7.43 12.42 -10.25
C GLN A 39 8.15 11.30 -9.48
N ASN A 40 7.67 11.01 -8.27
CA ASN A 40 8.01 9.80 -7.51
C ASN A 40 7.00 8.68 -7.78
N PHE A 41 7.41 7.43 -7.56
CA PHE A 41 6.53 6.27 -7.62
C PHE A 41 6.66 5.44 -6.34
N VAL A 42 5.57 4.81 -5.93
CA VAL A 42 5.58 3.76 -4.90
C VAL A 42 5.40 2.43 -5.60
N ILE A 43 6.31 1.49 -5.36
CA ILE A 43 6.15 0.11 -5.81
C ILE A 43 5.95 -0.75 -4.58
N GLU A 44 4.81 -1.40 -4.49
CA GLU A 44 4.45 -2.26 -3.36
C GLU A 44 4.30 -3.70 -3.82
N GLY A 45 4.76 -4.63 -2.98
CA GLY A 45 4.68 -6.06 -3.19
C GLY A 45 3.92 -6.69 -2.05
N TYR A 46 2.87 -7.44 -2.39
CA TYR A 46 2.10 -8.24 -1.45
C TYR A 46 2.55 -9.71 -1.48
N SER A 47 2.62 -10.33 -0.29
CA SER A 47 2.92 -11.75 -0.12
C SER A 47 4.26 -12.12 -0.77
N MET A 48 4.29 -13.06 -1.71
CA MET A 48 5.52 -13.50 -2.38
C MET A 48 6.20 -12.38 -3.20
N SER A 49 5.47 -11.33 -3.58
CA SER A 49 6.01 -10.20 -4.34
C SER A 49 6.91 -9.27 -3.54
N GLN A 50 6.90 -9.38 -2.20
CA GLN A 50 7.80 -8.62 -1.32
C GLN A 50 9.27 -8.82 -1.69
N GLN A 51 9.67 -10.05 -2.05
CA GLN A 51 11.05 -10.35 -2.46
C GLN A 51 11.45 -9.67 -3.77
N THR A 52 10.51 -9.52 -4.70
CA THR A 52 10.72 -8.76 -5.93
C THR A 52 10.97 -7.30 -5.62
N VAL A 53 10.15 -6.70 -4.74
CA VAL A 53 10.29 -5.29 -4.32
C VAL A 53 11.60 -5.05 -3.56
N LEU A 54 11.98 -5.94 -2.63
CA LEU A 54 13.28 -5.91 -1.93
C LEU A 54 14.48 -6.01 -2.89
N GLY A 55 14.27 -6.64 -4.06
CA GLY A 55 15.27 -6.81 -5.11
C GLY A 55 15.37 -5.66 -6.11
N LEU A 56 14.52 -4.64 -6.04
CA LEU A 56 14.56 -3.51 -6.98
C LEU A 56 15.88 -2.74 -6.88
N ASN A 57 16.46 -2.38 -8.03
CA ASN A 57 17.81 -1.83 -8.19
C ASN A 57 18.98 -2.73 -7.74
N LYS A 58 18.73 -3.98 -7.33
CA LYS A 58 19.76 -4.96 -6.98
C LYS A 58 19.74 -6.18 -7.91
N LYS A 59 18.58 -6.83 -8.01
CA LYS A 59 18.31 -7.99 -8.87
C LYS A 59 17.46 -7.62 -10.08
N HIS A 60 16.60 -6.62 -9.91
CA HIS A 60 15.64 -6.18 -10.91
C HIS A 60 15.88 -4.70 -11.23
N SER A 61 16.32 -4.40 -12.45
CA SER A 61 16.48 -3.02 -12.92
C SER A 61 15.11 -2.39 -13.14
N ILE A 62 14.90 -1.19 -12.61
CA ILE A 62 13.65 -0.45 -12.75
C ILE A 62 13.91 0.90 -13.42
N TYR A 63 13.12 1.24 -14.44
CA TYR A 63 13.31 2.44 -15.27
C TYR A 63 12.03 2.87 -15.96
N LEU A 64 11.99 4.14 -16.36
CA LEU A 64 11.00 4.68 -17.29
C LEU A 64 11.54 4.59 -18.72
N LYS A 65 10.69 4.22 -19.68
CA LYS A 65 11.04 4.09 -21.09
C LYS A 65 10.18 5.00 -21.96
N SER A 66 10.81 5.79 -22.83
CA SER A 66 10.15 6.57 -23.89
C SER A 66 10.89 6.38 -25.21
N GLY A 67 10.29 5.65 -26.16
CA GLY A 67 10.99 5.22 -27.38
C GLY A 67 12.25 4.41 -27.05
N ASN A 68 13.42 4.91 -27.46
CA ASN A 68 14.72 4.30 -27.18
C ASN A 68 15.38 4.82 -25.88
N LYS A 69 14.83 5.88 -25.28
CA LYS A 69 15.36 6.46 -24.05
C LYS A 69 14.91 5.64 -22.84
N LYS A 70 15.85 5.33 -21.95
CA LYS A 70 15.60 4.73 -20.63
C LYS A 70 16.10 5.70 -19.56
N ILE A 71 15.28 5.98 -18.56
CA ILE A 71 15.60 6.82 -17.39
C ILE A 71 15.54 5.92 -16.17
N LYS A 72 16.66 5.80 -15.44
CA LYS A 72 16.71 4.88 -14.31
C LYS A 72 15.84 5.41 -13.18
N LEU A 73 15.14 4.52 -12.49
CA LEU A 73 14.44 4.84 -11.26
C LEU A 73 15.31 4.41 -10.08
N ILE A 74 15.68 5.35 -9.21
CA ILE A 74 16.48 5.09 -8.01
C ILE A 74 15.57 4.87 -6.80
N VAL A 75 15.88 3.85 -5.99
CA VAL A 75 15.17 3.61 -4.71
C VAL A 75 15.67 4.64 -3.70
N THR A 76 14.76 5.45 -3.19
CA THR A 76 15.03 6.48 -2.18
C THR A 76 14.66 6.04 -0.78
N GLU A 77 13.68 5.16 -0.65
CA GLU A 77 13.23 4.64 0.64
C GLU A 77 12.70 3.20 0.47
N LEU A 78 12.93 2.36 1.48
CA LEU A 78 12.37 1.01 1.60
C LEU A 78 11.58 0.95 2.90
N CYS A 79 10.32 0.55 2.83
CA CYS A 79 9.46 0.34 3.98
C CYS A 79 8.98 -1.12 3.99
N ILE A 80 9.28 -1.83 5.07
CA ILE A 80 8.77 -3.19 5.29
C ILE A 80 7.56 -3.04 6.21
N GLY A 81 6.37 -3.36 5.68
CA GLY A 81 5.14 -3.38 6.45
C GLY A 81 5.14 -4.54 7.45
N GLN A 82 4.21 -4.49 8.39
CA GLN A 82 4.13 -5.50 9.46
C GLN A 82 3.24 -6.69 9.09
N TYR A 83 2.45 -6.60 8.01
CA TYR A 83 1.55 -7.68 7.59
C TYR A 83 1.59 -7.93 6.08
N ASN A 84 2.56 -8.73 5.62
CA ASN A 84 2.70 -9.20 4.23
C ASN A 84 2.86 -8.12 3.15
N LEU A 85 3.22 -6.89 3.51
CA LEU A 85 3.48 -5.80 2.55
C LEU A 85 4.92 -5.30 2.64
N THR A 86 5.51 -4.99 1.50
CA THR A 86 6.78 -4.26 1.40
C THR A 86 6.67 -3.27 0.27
N GLN A 87 7.13 -2.03 0.47
CA GLN A 87 7.15 -1.01 -0.56
C GLN A 87 8.51 -0.34 -0.68
N VAL A 88 8.77 0.21 -1.87
CA VAL A 88 9.85 1.17 -2.10
C VAL A 88 9.30 2.45 -2.69
N ILE A 89 9.92 3.57 -2.33
CA ILE A 89 9.77 4.83 -3.04
C ILE A 89 10.90 4.90 -4.06
N VAL A 90 10.54 5.20 -5.31
CA VAL A 90 11.51 5.39 -6.39
C VAL A 90 11.30 6.73 -7.08
N LYS A 91 12.38 7.31 -7.61
CA LYS A 91 12.34 8.53 -8.41
C LYS A 91 13.25 8.44 -9.63
N PRO A 92 12.96 9.17 -10.73
CA PRO A 92 13.86 9.35 -11.84
C PRO A 92 15.23 9.87 -11.40
N ASP A 93 16.31 9.35 -11.97
CA ASP A 93 17.67 9.87 -11.76
C ASP A 93 17.96 11.15 -12.56
N GLU A 94 17.10 11.50 -13.50
CA GLU A 94 17.07 12.77 -14.23
C GLU A 94 15.63 13.28 -14.41
N LEU A 95 15.47 14.58 -14.66
CA LEU A 95 14.16 15.17 -14.92
C LEU A 95 13.55 14.60 -16.21
N LEU A 96 12.25 14.32 -16.15
CA LEU A 96 11.51 13.86 -17.32
C LEU A 96 11.29 14.99 -18.33
N GLU A 97 11.13 14.62 -19.60
CA GLU A 97 10.90 15.57 -20.67
C GLU A 97 9.40 15.89 -20.82
N MET A 98 9.06 17.17 -20.85
CA MET A 98 7.69 17.64 -20.98
C MET A 98 7.07 17.16 -22.29
N GLY A 99 5.82 16.70 -22.24
CA GLY A 99 5.07 16.19 -23.39
C GLY A 99 5.42 14.77 -23.83
N LYS A 100 6.40 14.10 -23.20
CA LYS A 100 6.72 12.69 -23.48
C LYS A 100 5.80 11.76 -22.70
N GLU A 101 5.52 10.62 -23.33
CA GLU A 101 4.93 9.45 -22.66
C GLU A 101 6.05 8.50 -22.22
N TYR A 102 5.96 8.03 -20.98
CA TYR A 102 6.84 7.03 -20.39
C TYR A 102 6.04 5.81 -19.93
N THR A 103 6.64 4.64 -20.12
CA THR A 103 6.20 3.39 -19.52
C THR A 103 7.19 2.97 -18.44
N ILE A 104 6.72 2.59 -17.26
CA ILE A 104 7.59 1.99 -16.25
C ILE A 104 7.85 0.51 -16.56
N ILE A 105 9.10 0.09 -16.42
CA ILE A 105 9.54 -1.27 -16.72
C ILE A 105 10.39 -1.78 -15.55
N ILE A 106 10.16 -3.05 -15.17
CA ILE A 106 11.03 -3.82 -14.28
C ILE A 106 11.58 -4.99 -15.08
N ASP A 107 12.89 -5.02 -15.31
CA ASP A 107 13.54 -6.12 -16.02
C ASP A 107 13.71 -7.35 -15.11
N SER A 108 13.74 -8.53 -15.72
CA SER A 108 14.01 -9.82 -15.06
C SER A 108 13.05 -10.15 -13.89
N LEU A 109 11.79 -9.72 -13.98
CA LEU A 109 10.74 -10.15 -13.05
C LEU A 109 10.62 -11.68 -13.00
N PRO A 110 10.33 -12.29 -11.83
CA PRO A 110 9.94 -13.69 -11.74
C PRO A 110 8.79 -14.03 -12.70
N LYS A 111 8.71 -15.27 -13.21
CA LYS A 111 7.71 -15.65 -14.22
C LYS A 111 6.25 -15.43 -13.80
N PHE A 112 5.97 -15.49 -12.50
CA PHE A 112 4.64 -15.28 -11.93
C PHE A 112 4.32 -13.80 -11.71
N GLU A 113 5.31 -12.91 -11.82
CA GLU A 113 5.14 -11.47 -11.61
C GLU A 113 4.85 -10.74 -12.90
N ARG A 114 3.98 -9.74 -12.80
CA ARG A 114 3.67 -8.83 -13.91
C ARG A 114 3.39 -7.45 -13.35
N LEU A 115 4.03 -6.43 -13.92
CA LEU A 115 3.71 -5.04 -13.64
C LEU A 115 2.78 -4.51 -14.74
N HIS A 116 1.48 -4.73 -14.60
CA HIS A 116 0.45 -4.27 -15.55
C HIS A 116 -0.79 -3.80 -14.79
N GLN A 117 -1.48 -2.81 -15.34
CA GLN A 117 -2.84 -2.48 -14.92
C GLN A 117 -3.87 -3.31 -15.70
N ILE A 118 -5.00 -3.61 -15.06
CA ILE A 118 -6.16 -4.16 -15.75
C ILE A 118 -6.97 -3.00 -16.31
N ASN A 119 -7.11 -2.93 -17.63
CA ASN A 119 -8.08 -2.05 -18.26
C ASN A 119 -9.49 -2.60 -17.99
N THR A 120 -10.29 -1.89 -17.21
CA THR A 120 -11.60 -2.39 -16.74
C THR A 120 -12.62 -2.52 -17.86
N LEU A 121 -12.47 -1.76 -18.95
CA LEU A 121 -13.34 -1.80 -20.13
C LEU A 121 -13.00 -2.97 -21.04
N THR A 122 -11.72 -3.15 -21.37
CA THR A 122 -11.28 -4.19 -22.31
C THR A 122 -10.96 -5.52 -21.62
N LYS A 123 -10.85 -5.54 -20.29
CA LYS A 123 -10.37 -6.65 -19.45
C LYS A 123 -8.97 -7.13 -19.82
N LYS A 124 -8.17 -6.28 -20.47
CA LYS A 124 -6.80 -6.60 -20.87
C LYS A 124 -5.79 -6.02 -19.90
N TYR A 125 -4.66 -6.72 -19.76
CA TYR A 125 -3.50 -6.21 -19.06
C TYR A 125 -2.75 -5.23 -19.96
N GLU A 126 -2.52 -4.03 -19.45
CA GLU A 126 -1.85 -2.94 -20.15
C GLU A 126 -0.69 -2.41 -19.30
N PRO A 127 0.40 -1.93 -19.93
CA PRO A 127 1.47 -1.31 -19.19
C PRO A 127 1.00 0.00 -18.54
N PHE A 128 1.59 0.35 -17.40
CA PHE A 128 1.38 1.67 -16.79
C PHE A 128 2.05 2.74 -17.63
N LYS A 129 1.30 3.79 -17.96
CA LYS A 129 1.71 4.86 -18.88
C LYS A 129 1.52 6.22 -18.25
N TYR A 130 2.52 7.08 -18.44
CA TYR A 130 2.56 8.40 -17.83
C TYR A 130 2.91 9.45 -18.87
N THR A 131 2.11 10.50 -18.96
CA THR A 131 2.41 11.68 -19.79
C THR A 131 2.91 12.81 -18.90
N VAL A 132 4.08 13.35 -19.20
CA VAL A 132 4.61 14.50 -18.46
C VAL A 132 3.89 15.77 -18.92
N LYS A 133 3.12 16.39 -18.03
CA LYS A 133 2.29 17.57 -18.35
C LYS A 133 2.56 18.79 -17.49
N THR A 134 3.15 18.59 -16.32
CA THR A 134 3.49 19.68 -15.40
C THR A 134 5.01 19.81 -15.31
N ASP A 135 5.49 21.03 -15.06
CA ASP A 135 6.91 21.27 -14.81
C ASP A 135 7.34 20.65 -13.47
N VAL A 136 8.56 20.93 -13.02
CA VAL A 136 9.03 20.52 -11.69
C VAL A 136 8.09 21.04 -10.61
N ASP A 137 7.54 20.12 -9.83
CA ASP A 137 6.70 20.44 -8.70
C ASP A 137 7.54 20.58 -7.44
N THR A 138 7.41 21.72 -6.77
CA THR A 138 8.13 22.08 -5.54
C THR A 138 7.19 22.43 -4.40
N GLN A 139 5.87 22.35 -4.63
CA GLN A 139 4.87 22.73 -3.65
C GLN A 139 4.57 21.54 -2.76
N SER A 140 4.63 21.73 -1.44
CA SER A 140 4.25 20.67 -0.51
C SER A 140 2.73 20.69 -0.25
N PRO A 141 2.12 19.54 0.10
CA PRO A 141 0.71 19.46 0.44
C PRO A 141 0.30 20.47 1.51
N LYS A 142 -0.87 21.09 1.38
CA LYS A 142 -1.41 22.00 2.39
C LYS A 142 -2.13 21.20 3.47
N VAL A 143 -1.77 21.40 4.74
CA VAL A 143 -2.36 20.71 5.88
C VAL A 143 -3.27 21.67 6.65
N ASN A 144 -4.59 21.45 6.58
CA ASN A 144 -5.60 22.33 7.15
C ASN A 144 -6.14 21.78 8.49
N GLY A 145 -5.27 21.70 9.49
CA GLY A 145 -5.63 21.25 10.84
C GLY A 145 -4.91 19.97 11.27
N ASN A 146 -5.28 19.47 12.45
CA ASN A 146 -4.63 18.33 13.06
C ASN A 146 -5.35 17.03 12.66
N PRO A 147 -4.62 15.96 12.30
CA PRO A 147 -5.23 14.64 12.22
C PRO A 147 -5.74 14.21 13.60
N PHE A 148 -6.90 13.56 13.66
CA PHE A 148 -7.48 12.99 14.86
C PHE A 148 -8.13 11.64 14.58
N GLU A 149 -8.26 10.81 15.62
CA GLU A 149 -8.92 9.50 15.51
C GLU A 149 -10.42 9.69 15.25
N LEU A 150 -10.94 9.08 14.18
CA LEU A 150 -12.36 9.10 13.81
C LEU A 150 -13.10 7.89 14.38
N LYS A 151 -12.56 6.70 14.12
CA LYS A 151 -13.15 5.43 14.56
C LYS A 151 -12.13 4.30 14.51
N LYS A 152 -12.48 3.18 15.15
CA LYS A 152 -11.81 1.89 15.00
C LYS A 152 -12.75 0.92 14.28
N THR A 153 -12.21 0.08 13.42
CA THR A 153 -12.94 -1.02 12.78
C THR A 153 -12.26 -2.34 13.08
N PHE A 154 -13.08 -3.33 13.38
CA PHE A 154 -12.66 -4.70 13.63
C PHE A 154 -13.70 -5.62 12.99
N ALA A 155 -13.27 -6.47 12.07
CA ALA A 155 -14.12 -7.47 11.45
C ALA A 155 -13.41 -8.82 11.45
N GLN A 156 -14.02 -9.83 12.08
CA GLN A 156 -13.47 -11.17 12.12
C GLN A 156 -13.83 -11.93 10.84
N TYR A 157 -12.82 -12.44 10.14
CA TYR A 157 -12.97 -13.36 9.01
C TYR A 157 -12.36 -14.73 9.34
N GLY A 158 -12.56 -15.70 8.44
CA GLY A 158 -12.05 -17.06 8.61
C GLY A 158 -10.52 -17.16 8.61
N CYS A 159 -9.83 -16.26 7.90
CA CYS A 159 -8.36 -16.23 7.81
C CYS A 159 -7.68 -15.24 8.79
N GLY A 160 -8.45 -14.56 9.63
CA GLY A 160 -7.95 -13.52 10.54
C GLY A 160 -8.85 -12.29 10.57
N PRO A 161 -8.59 -11.33 11.46
CA PRO A 161 -9.35 -10.09 11.51
C PRO A 161 -8.84 -9.08 10.46
N SER A 162 -9.75 -8.21 10.00
CA SER A 162 -9.42 -6.88 9.48
C SER A 162 -9.45 -5.90 10.64
N MET A 163 -8.40 -5.11 10.81
CA MET A 163 -8.25 -4.17 11.91
C MET A 163 -7.72 -2.83 11.40
N TYR A 164 -8.50 -1.76 11.60
CA TYR A 164 -8.06 -0.40 11.27
C TYR A 164 -8.37 0.58 12.38
N ILE A 165 -7.48 1.54 12.56
CA ILE A 165 -7.80 2.84 13.14
C ILE A 165 -7.91 3.82 11.98
N VAL A 166 -9.04 4.53 11.94
CA VAL A 166 -9.34 5.52 10.91
C VAL A 166 -9.08 6.90 11.48
N PHE A 167 -8.16 7.63 10.88
CA PHE A 167 -7.84 9.02 11.22
C PHE A 167 -8.37 9.98 10.16
N SER A 168 -8.63 11.23 10.53
CA SER A 168 -8.95 12.29 9.57
C SER A 168 -7.72 12.64 8.72
N ASN A 169 -7.91 12.91 7.43
CA ASN A 169 -6.90 13.45 6.53
C ASN A 169 -7.08 14.97 6.33
N PRO A 170 -6.32 15.82 7.03
CA PRO A 170 -6.41 17.28 6.87
C PRO A 170 -5.67 17.82 5.63
N ALA A 171 -4.93 16.98 4.91
CA ALA A 171 -4.07 17.42 3.83
C ALA A 171 -4.81 17.49 2.48
N LYS A 172 -4.47 18.51 1.69
CA LYS A 172 -4.97 18.74 0.34
C LYS A 172 -3.80 19.10 -0.59
N ASP A 173 -3.83 18.51 -1.77
CA ASP A 173 -2.84 18.75 -2.83
C ASP A 173 -3.52 18.72 -4.20
N GLN A 174 -2.86 19.27 -5.23
CA GLN A 174 -3.35 19.19 -6.61
C GLN A 174 -3.01 17.85 -7.28
N SER A 175 -1.98 17.17 -6.76
CA SER A 175 -1.55 15.85 -7.16
C SER A 175 -2.07 14.77 -6.20
N PRO A 176 -2.01 13.49 -6.59
CA PRO A 176 -2.31 12.38 -5.69
C PRO A 176 -1.44 12.42 -4.42
N LEU A 177 -2.08 12.24 -3.27
CA LEU A 177 -1.43 12.33 -1.95
C LEU A 177 -1.03 10.95 -1.42
N LEU A 178 0.12 10.90 -0.74
CA LEU A 178 0.55 9.80 0.12
C LEU A 178 0.71 10.30 1.55
N VAL A 179 0.44 9.43 2.52
CA VAL A 179 0.66 9.73 3.94
C VAL A 179 1.72 8.80 4.51
N LYS A 180 2.93 9.34 4.69
CA LYS A 180 3.97 8.67 5.47
C LYS A 180 3.51 8.57 6.91
N THR A 181 3.24 7.36 7.34
CA THR A 181 2.68 7.03 8.65
C THR A 181 3.72 6.26 9.43
N SER A 182 4.00 6.68 10.66
CA SER A 182 4.87 5.95 11.58
C SER A 182 4.09 5.57 12.82
N VAL A 183 4.02 4.27 13.11
CA VAL A 183 3.33 3.71 14.27
C VAL A 183 4.37 3.14 15.21
N LYS A 184 4.37 3.64 16.45
CA LYS A 184 5.23 3.17 17.53
C LYS A 184 4.40 2.38 18.53
N ASN A 185 4.79 1.14 18.79
CA ASN A 185 4.28 0.40 19.94
C ASN A 185 4.95 0.97 21.21
N LEU A 186 4.18 1.55 22.13
CA LEU A 186 4.75 2.21 23.30
C LEU A 186 5.27 1.22 24.36
N LEU A 187 4.84 -0.04 24.31
CA LEU A 187 5.34 -1.09 25.20
C LEU A 187 6.72 -1.59 24.74
N THR A 188 6.86 -1.92 23.45
CA THR A 188 8.11 -2.51 22.91
C THR A 188 9.09 -1.47 22.40
N GLY A 189 8.63 -0.24 22.15
CA GLY A 189 9.41 0.81 21.50
C GLY A 189 9.63 0.62 20.01
N HIS A 190 9.15 -0.48 19.42
CA HIS A 190 9.26 -0.77 17.99
C HIS A 190 8.44 0.24 17.18
N THR A 191 9.05 0.79 16.13
CA THR A 191 8.40 1.71 15.20
C THR A 191 8.42 1.11 13.80
N ALA A 192 7.25 1.03 13.17
CA ALA A 192 7.12 0.76 11.75
C ALA A 192 6.74 2.04 11.00
N THR A 193 7.20 2.20 9.77
CA THR A 193 6.88 3.33 8.90
C THR A 193 6.45 2.82 7.55
N TYR A 194 5.37 3.39 7.00
CA TYR A 194 4.80 3.00 5.71
C TYR A 194 4.09 4.20 5.06
N TYR A 195 3.91 4.20 3.74
CA TYR A 195 3.18 5.25 3.02
C TYR A 195 1.79 4.72 2.68
N LEU A 196 0.76 5.39 3.20
CA LEU A 196 -0.63 4.99 3.00
C LEU A 196 -1.28 5.87 1.93
N LEU A 197 -2.17 5.25 1.14
CA LEU A 197 -3.08 5.98 0.27
C LEU A 197 -4.31 6.40 1.08
N PRO A 198 -4.55 7.71 1.30
CA PRO A 198 -5.75 8.15 1.98
C PRO A 198 -6.98 8.00 1.07
N ASN A 199 -8.13 7.69 1.67
CA ASN A 199 -9.44 7.85 1.04
C ASN A 199 -9.91 9.28 1.35
N ASP A 200 -9.55 10.24 0.51
CA ASP A 200 -9.89 11.67 0.60
C ASP A 200 -9.77 12.29 2.01
N GLU A 201 -10.76 12.07 2.86
CA GLU A 201 -10.87 12.58 4.23
C GLU A 201 -10.35 11.62 5.30
N GLN A 202 -9.91 10.41 4.93
CA GLN A 202 -9.58 9.35 5.87
C GLN A 202 -8.23 8.70 5.58
N ILE A 203 -7.51 8.38 6.66
CA ILE A 203 -6.27 7.60 6.67
C ILE A 203 -6.57 6.32 7.45
N LYS A 204 -6.55 5.17 6.78
CA LYS A 204 -6.75 3.87 7.43
C LYS A 204 -5.40 3.29 7.83
N VAL A 205 -5.15 3.16 9.14
CA VAL A 205 -3.91 2.62 9.71
C VAL A 205 -4.19 1.23 10.27
N GLY A 206 -3.58 0.20 9.67
CA GLY A 206 -3.79 -1.19 10.07
C GLY A 206 -3.65 -2.15 8.89
N HIS A 207 -4.50 -3.17 8.86
CA HIS A 207 -4.48 -4.23 7.88
C HIS A 207 -5.86 -4.85 7.62
N ASP A 208 -6.03 -5.43 6.44
CA ASP A 208 -7.14 -6.33 6.12
C ASP A 208 -6.81 -7.76 6.55
N MET A 209 -7.70 -8.70 6.21
CA MET A 209 -7.55 -10.11 6.59
C MET A 209 -6.28 -10.80 6.03
N CYS A 210 -5.68 -10.25 4.97
CA CYS A 210 -4.58 -10.85 4.21
C CYS A 210 -3.28 -10.02 4.26
N SER A 211 -3.40 -8.70 4.32
CA SER A 211 -2.29 -7.77 4.14
C SER A 211 -2.52 -6.42 4.79
N GLY A 212 -1.43 -5.73 5.13
CA GLY A 212 -1.46 -4.36 5.59
C GLY A 212 -0.13 -3.82 6.06
N ALA A 213 -0.09 -2.51 6.19
CA ALA A 213 1.12 -1.77 6.54
C ALA A 213 1.49 -1.98 8.02
N PHE A 214 0.48 -2.09 8.88
CA PHE A 214 0.64 -2.12 10.33
C PHE A 214 -0.16 -3.29 10.90
N ASP A 215 0.43 -3.98 11.86
CA ASP A 215 -0.20 -5.03 12.66
C ASP A 215 -0.16 -4.61 14.12
N PHE A 216 -1.17 -5.03 14.89
CA PHE A 216 -1.32 -4.67 16.29
C PHE A 216 -1.20 -5.94 17.13
N ASP A 217 -0.09 -6.05 17.84
CA ASP A 217 0.16 -7.15 18.78
C ASP A 217 -0.68 -7.03 20.06
N GLU A 218 -0.35 -7.80 21.09
CA GLU A 218 -1.05 -7.78 22.37
C GLU A 218 -0.84 -6.48 23.19
N SER A 219 -0.06 -5.53 22.70
CA SER A 219 0.04 -4.19 23.29
C SER A 219 -1.27 -3.42 23.13
N GLU A 220 -1.60 -2.67 24.17
CA GLU A 220 -2.81 -1.85 24.23
C GLU A 220 -2.55 -0.38 23.86
N LEU A 221 -1.29 0.03 23.68
CA LEU A 221 -0.95 1.44 23.53
C LEU A 221 0.09 1.70 22.45
N TYR A 222 -0.34 2.51 21.49
CA TYR A 222 0.44 2.91 20.33
C TYR A 222 0.44 4.43 20.20
N GLU A 223 1.39 4.94 19.43
CA GLU A 223 1.47 6.34 19.02
C GLU A 223 1.69 6.40 17.52
N VAL A 224 0.87 7.19 16.81
CA VAL A 224 1.02 7.42 15.36
C VAL A 224 1.45 8.85 15.07
N SER A 225 2.30 9.00 14.06
CA SER A 225 2.63 10.28 13.44
C SER A 225 2.52 10.24 11.93
N PHE A 226 2.20 11.38 11.35
CA PHE A 226 1.92 11.53 9.92
C PHE A 226 2.86 12.56 9.27
N SER A 227 3.18 12.34 8.00
CA SER A 227 3.73 13.36 7.10
C SER A 227 3.06 13.18 5.74
N PHE A 228 2.66 14.29 5.15
CA PHE A 228 1.85 14.31 3.94
C PHE A 228 2.77 14.59 2.76
N MET A 229 2.81 13.68 1.80
CA MET A 229 3.70 13.75 0.64
C MET A 229 2.89 13.79 -0.64
N ASP A 230 3.21 14.73 -1.52
CA ASP A 230 2.62 14.77 -2.86
C ASP A 230 3.23 13.67 -3.78
N SER A 231 2.79 13.61 -5.03
CA SER A 231 3.31 12.62 -5.97
C SER A 231 4.74 12.93 -6.47
N SER A 232 5.28 14.11 -6.18
CA SER A 232 6.63 14.57 -6.59
C SER A 232 7.66 14.49 -5.47
N GLY A 233 7.26 14.08 -4.26
CA GLY A 233 8.12 13.93 -3.09
C GLY A 233 8.22 15.15 -2.18
N ASN A 234 7.41 16.18 -2.39
CA ASN A 234 7.33 17.33 -1.50
C ASN A 234 6.55 16.93 -0.24
N ILE A 235 7.08 17.26 0.94
CA ILE A 235 6.55 16.77 2.22
C ILE A 235 6.16 17.94 3.12
N THR A 236 4.94 17.87 3.65
CA THR A 236 4.53 18.63 4.83
C THR A 236 4.46 17.70 6.02
N LYS A 237 5.42 17.86 6.94
CA LYS A 237 5.42 17.11 8.21
C LYS A 237 4.36 17.69 9.13
N TRP A 238 3.58 16.81 9.76
CA TRP A 238 2.75 17.23 10.89
C TRP A 238 3.63 17.49 12.12
N ASP A 239 3.44 18.64 12.74
CA ASP A 239 4.24 19.18 13.86
C ASP A 239 3.61 18.94 15.24
N GLY A 240 2.40 18.37 15.30
CA GLY A 240 1.75 18.03 16.56
C GLY A 240 2.37 16.81 17.28
N PRO A 241 2.02 16.61 18.56
CA PRO A 241 2.45 15.44 19.31
C PRO A 241 1.79 14.18 18.76
N GLY A 242 2.50 13.04 18.72
CA GLY A 242 1.95 11.78 18.22
C GLY A 242 0.58 11.44 18.82
N ILE A 243 -0.36 10.99 17.99
CA ILE A 243 -1.71 10.63 18.46
C ILE A 243 -1.63 9.25 19.09
N ARG A 244 -2.01 9.16 20.36
CA ARG A 244 -2.09 7.89 21.07
C ARG A 244 -3.42 7.20 20.79
N PHE A 245 -3.37 5.88 20.62
CA PHE A 245 -4.55 5.05 20.41
C PHE A 245 -4.33 3.64 20.96
N SER A 246 -5.44 2.94 21.19
CA SER A 246 -5.45 1.51 21.51
C SER A 246 -5.75 0.68 20.28
N LYS A 247 -5.41 -0.61 20.28
CA LYS A 247 -5.76 -1.49 19.18
C LYS A 247 -7.29 -1.61 18.97
N PRO A 248 -7.77 -1.89 17.75
CA PRO A 248 -9.16 -2.23 17.49
C PRO A 248 -9.51 -3.57 18.15
N THR A 249 -10.66 -3.61 18.81
CA THR A 249 -11.26 -4.83 19.40
C THR A 249 -12.75 -4.85 19.08
N ILE A 250 -13.40 -6.00 19.25
CA ILE A 250 -14.85 -6.13 19.11
C ILE A 250 -15.61 -5.12 19.99
N ALA A 251 -15.08 -4.80 21.18
CA ALA A 251 -15.74 -3.93 22.15
C ALA A 251 -15.62 -2.42 21.82
N ASN A 252 -14.55 -2.00 21.14
CA ASN A 252 -14.27 -0.59 20.88
C ASN A 252 -14.37 -0.20 19.39
N SER A 253 -14.82 -1.13 18.53
CA SER A 253 -14.87 -0.94 17.08
C SER A 253 -16.29 -0.84 16.55
N GLN A 254 -16.44 -0.04 15.50
CA GLN A 254 -17.63 0.02 14.68
C GLN A 254 -17.55 -1.04 13.58
N LYS A 255 -18.71 -1.51 13.08
CA LYS A 255 -18.74 -2.37 11.89
C LYS A 255 -18.16 -1.60 10.70
N GLU A 256 -17.36 -2.30 9.89
CA GLU A 256 -16.90 -1.76 8.62
C GLU A 256 -18.12 -1.69 7.67
N GLU A 257 -18.37 -0.50 7.12
CA GLU A 257 -19.44 -0.24 6.14
C GLU A 257 -18.97 -0.63 4.73
#